data_AF-A0A5M9ZJ08-F1
#
_entry.id   AF-A0A5M9ZJ08-F1
#
_cell.length_a   1.000
_cell.length_b   1.000
_cell.length_c   1.000
_cell.angle_alpha   90.00
_cell.angle_beta   90.00
_cell.angle_gamma   90.00
#
_symmetry.space_group_name_H-M   'P 1'
#
loop_
_entity.id
_entity.type
_entity.pdbx_description
1 polymer ?
#
loop_
_entity_poly.entity_id
_entity_poly.type
_entity_poly.pdbx_seq_one_letter_code
_entity_poly.pdbx_strand_id
1 'polypeptide(L)'
;MGRRPTVRVSFDDPAAAERFLASCRRRGLDASPETGAGALKRNGPALAAWLTAHPGWHEVGRSRNRMAAYKQARKIRLGERRGFERGGFDADHRADGGEWVVVARRRPRRAAATDGMEPLF
;
A
#
# COMPACT_ATOMS: atom_id res chain seq x y z
N MET A 1 19.12 10.32 -24.95
CA MET A 1 19.13 10.87 -23.57
C MET A 1 19.54 9.77 -22.60
N GLY A 2 20.72 9.88 -21.98
CA GLY A 2 21.21 8.88 -21.01
C GLY A 2 20.41 8.96 -19.70
N ARG A 3 19.99 7.80 -19.18
CA ARG A 3 19.25 7.68 -17.92
C ARG A 3 20.15 8.09 -16.76
N ARG A 4 19.88 9.22 -16.11
CA ARG A 4 20.63 9.64 -14.91
C ARG A 4 20.36 8.64 -13.77
N PRO A 5 21.38 8.17 -13.05
CA PRO A 5 21.17 7.32 -11.88
C PRO A 5 20.46 8.11 -10.78
N THR A 6 19.32 7.61 -10.31
CA THR A 6 18.54 8.20 -9.22
C THR A 6 18.62 7.28 -8.00
N VAL A 7 18.91 7.86 -6.83
CA VAL A 7 18.90 7.15 -5.55
C VAL A 7 17.69 7.61 -4.75
N ARG A 8 16.92 6.66 -4.21
CA ARG A 8 15.80 6.93 -3.30
C ARG A 8 16.21 6.56 -1.88
N VAL A 9 15.94 7.45 -0.93
CA VAL A 9 16.27 7.29 0.48
C VAL A 9 15.00 7.51 1.30
N SER A 10 14.73 6.62 2.24
CA SER A 10 13.58 6.70 3.15
C SER A 10 14.08 6.91 4.57
N PHE A 11 13.33 7.70 5.34
CA PHE A 11 13.64 8.03 6.73
C PHE A 11 12.43 7.70 7.58
N ASP A 12 12.67 7.14 8.76
CA ASP A 12 11.61 6.88 9.76
C ASP A 12 11.26 8.14 10.56
N ASP A 13 12.12 9.17 10.50
CA ASP A 13 11.97 10.46 11.18
C ASP A 13 11.87 11.61 10.15
N PRO A 14 10.80 12.43 10.18
CA PRO A 14 10.67 13.61 9.34
C PRO A 14 11.83 14.59 9.46
N ALA A 15 12.37 14.81 10.67
CA ALA A 15 13.48 15.74 10.89
C ALA A 15 14.79 15.22 10.27
N ALA A 16 14.99 13.91 10.21
CA ALA A 16 16.10 13.30 9.48
C ALA A 16 16.00 13.55 7.96
N ALA A 17 14.79 13.45 7.39
CA ALA A 17 14.56 13.73 5.98
C ALA A 17 14.86 15.20 5.62
N GLU A 18 14.42 16.15 6.44
CA GLU A 18 14.68 17.58 6.22
C GLU A 18 16.18 17.92 6.27
N ARG A 19 16.89 17.37 7.27
CA ARG A 19 18.36 17.54 7.39
C ARG A 19 19.10 16.98 6.18
N PHE A 20 18.65 15.83 5.67
CA PHE A 20 19.23 15.23 4.47
C PHE A 20 19.01 16.13 3.24
N LEU A 21 17.79 16.62 3.01
CA LEU A 21 17.49 17.54 1.91
C LEU A 21 18.30 18.85 2.00
N ALA A 22 18.48 19.40 3.21
CA ALA A 22 19.35 20.56 3.42
C ALA A 22 20.82 20.25 3.06
N SER A 23 21.30 19.05 3.40
CA SER A 23 22.65 18.60 3.03
C SER A 23 22.82 18.46 1.50
N CYS A 24 21.83 17.90 0.81
CA CYS A 24 21.84 17.79 -0.65
C CYS A 24 21.91 19.17 -1.32
N ARG A 25 21.09 20.13 -0.88
CA ARG A 25 21.10 21.50 -1.40
C ARG A 25 22.47 22.16 -1.22
N ARG A 26 23.10 22.03 -0.05
CA ARG A 26 24.45 22.56 0.20
C ARG A 26 25.52 21.94 -0.71
N ARG A 27 25.32 20.72 -1.18
CA ARG A 27 26.24 20.00 -2.08
C ARG A 27 25.91 20.19 -3.56
N GLY A 28 24.93 21.03 -3.90
CA GLY A 28 24.48 21.22 -5.28
C GLY A 28 23.83 19.96 -5.89
N LEU A 29 23.34 19.04 -5.04
CA LEU A 29 22.66 17.84 -5.49
C LEU A 29 21.18 18.14 -5.74
N ASP A 30 20.68 17.68 -6.87
CA ASP A 30 19.26 17.73 -7.21
C ASP A 30 18.51 16.67 -6.39
N ALA A 31 17.96 17.11 -5.26
CA ALA A 31 17.16 16.31 -4.35
C ALA A 31 15.84 17.02 -4.07
N SER A 32 14.74 16.33 -4.33
CA SER A 32 13.39 16.79 -4.03
C SER A 32 12.70 15.75 -3.13
N PRO A 33 11.81 16.19 -2.22
CA PRO A 33 10.92 15.27 -1.55
C PRO A 33 10.08 14.54 -2.60
N GLU A 34 9.99 13.22 -2.51
CA GLU A 34 9.12 12.44 -3.38
C GLU A 34 7.66 12.74 -3.00
N THR A 35 7.06 13.75 -3.63
CA THR A 35 5.65 14.09 -3.47
C THR A 35 4.82 13.19 -4.37
N GLY A 36 4.23 12.20 -3.72
CA GLY A 36 3.43 11.15 -4.31
C GLY A 36 3.50 9.99 -3.35
N ALA A 37 2.42 9.23 -3.22
CA ALA A 37 2.49 7.91 -2.62
C ALA A 37 3.30 6.99 -3.56
N GLY A 38 4.59 7.30 -3.75
CA GLY A 38 5.57 6.41 -4.31
C GLY A 38 5.61 5.24 -3.36
N ALA A 39 4.76 4.25 -3.64
CA ALA A 39 4.57 3.09 -2.81
C ALA A 39 5.94 2.43 -2.65
N LEU A 40 6.61 2.72 -1.52
CA LEU A 40 7.54 1.79 -0.91
C LEU A 40 6.93 0.42 -1.14
N LYS A 41 7.62 -0.43 -1.91
CA LYS A 41 7.10 -1.72 -2.36
C LYS A 41 6.95 -2.60 -1.12
N ARG A 42 5.82 -2.43 -0.42
CA ARG A 42 5.48 -3.14 0.80
C ARG A 42 5.16 -4.56 0.39
N ASN A 43 5.97 -5.50 0.85
CA ASN A 43 5.78 -6.92 0.55
C ASN A 43 5.29 -7.65 1.79
N GLY A 44 4.28 -8.49 1.57
CA GLY A 44 3.78 -9.44 2.57
C GLY A 44 3.34 -8.77 3.88
N PRO A 45 3.99 -9.06 5.03
CA PRO A 45 3.59 -8.51 6.33
C PRO A 45 3.53 -6.99 6.40
N ALA A 46 4.49 -6.29 5.78
CA ALA A 46 4.50 -4.83 5.77
C ALA A 46 3.29 -4.25 5.03
N LEU A 47 2.82 -4.94 3.98
CA LEU A 47 1.62 -4.53 3.25
C LEU A 47 0.36 -4.76 4.08
N ALA A 48 0.26 -5.92 4.72
CA ALA A 48 -0.89 -6.25 5.56
C ALA A 48 -1.03 -5.31 6.76
N ALA A 49 0.08 -4.97 7.43
CA ALA A 49 0.11 -3.98 8.50
C ALA A 49 -0.34 -2.60 8.00
N TRP A 50 0.19 -2.17 6.85
CA TRP A 50 -0.17 -0.88 6.26
C TRP A 50 -1.66 -0.81 5.87
N LEU A 51 -2.20 -1.84 5.22
CA LEU A 51 -3.62 -1.93 4.88
C LEU A 51 -4.54 -1.96 6.11
N THR A 52 -4.03 -2.43 7.25
CA THR A 52 -4.77 -2.40 8.52
C THR A 52 -4.83 -0.98 9.09
N ALA A 53 -3.74 -0.21 8.97
CA ALA A 53 -3.67 1.17 9.41
C ALA A 53 -4.36 2.17 8.44
N HIS A 54 -4.54 1.80 7.18
CA HIS A 54 -5.08 2.67 6.13
C HIS A 54 -6.38 2.05 5.57
N PRO A 55 -7.54 2.36 6.17
CA PRO A 55 -8.82 1.85 5.67
C PRO A 55 -9.10 2.36 4.25
N GLY A 56 -9.93 1.61 3.52
CA GLY A 56 -10.25 1.91 2.12
C GLY A 56 -9.49 1.05 1.11
N TRP A 57 -9.85 1.21 -0.16
CA TRP A 57 -9.22 0.49 -1.28
C TRP A 57 -7.94 1.18 -1.71
N HIS A 58 -6.85 0.44 -1.75
CA HIS A 58 -5.54 0.95 -2.12
C HIS A 58 -4.94 0.12 -3.24
N GLU A 59 -4.24 0.79 -4.16
CA GLU A 59 -3.40 0.12 -5.13
C GLU A 59 -2.18 -0.51 -4.44
N VAL A 60 -1.97 -1.81 -4.67
CA VAL A 60 -0.88 -2.59 -4.05
C VAL A 60 0.02 -3.28 -5.06
N GLY A 61 -0.25 -3.11 -6.35
CA GLY A 61 0.57 -3.63 -7.43
C GLY A 61 0.00 -3.32 -8.81
N ARG A 62 0.87 -3.40 -9.83
CA ARG A 62 0.52 -3.30 -11.25
C ARG A 62 1.15 -4.45 -12.02
N SER A 63 0.48 -4.89 -13.08
CA SER A 63 1.01 -5.87 -14.02
C SER A 63 0.46 -5.64 -15.42
N ARG A 64 1.31 -5.83 -16.44
CA ARG A 64 0.84 -5.90 -17.84
C ARG A 64 0.08 -7.18 -18.14
N ASN A 65 0.20 -8.21 -17.29
CA ASN A 65 -0.46 -9.49 -17.46
C ASN A 65 -1.67 -9.61 -16.51
N ARG A 66 -2.88 -9.70 -17.08
CA ARG A 66 -4.13 -9.90 -16.35
C ARG A 66 -4.05 -11.06 -15.36
N MET A 67 -3.53 -12.20 -15.80
CA MET A 67 -3.48 -13.42 -14.99
C MET A 67 -2.52 -13.28 -13.82
N ALA A 68 -1.43 -12.52 -13.99
CA ALA A 68 -0.53 -12.21 -12.89
C ALA A 68 -1.21 -11.32 -11.84
N ALA A 69 -1.92 -10.27 -12.25
CA ALA A 69 -2.70 -9.42 -11.35
C ALA A 69 -3.80 -10.20 -10.62
N TYR A 70 -4.54 -11.04 -11.35
CA TYR A 70 -5.54 -11.95 -10.77
C TYR A 70 -4.94 -12.87 -9.71
N LYS A 71 -3.82 -13.55 -10.00
CA LYS A 71 -3.14 -14.44 -9.04
C LYS A 71 -2.68 -13.67 -7.80
N GLN A 72 -2.18 -12.44 -7.96
CA GLN A 72 -1.78 -11.60 -6.83
C GLN A 72 -2.97 -11.23 -5.95
N ALA A 73 -4.08 -10.76 -6.54
CA ALA A 73 -5.31 -10.45 -5.81
C ALA A 73 -5.86 -11.69 -5.09
N ARG A 74 -5.90 -12.84 -5.78
CA ARG A 74 -6.36 -14.12 -5.24
C ARG A 74 -5.55 -14.54 -4.01
N LYS A 75 -4.21 -14.43 -4.05
CA LYS A 75 -3.34 -14.78 -2.91
C LYS A 75 -3.58 -13.90 -1.69
N ILE A 76 -3.86 -12.62 -1.87
CA ILE A 76 -4.22 -11.71 -0.78
C ILE A 76 -5.59 -12.10 -0.20
N ARG A 77 -6.59 -12.28 -1.07
CA ARG A 77 -7.97 -12.60 -0.69
C ARG A 77 -8.09 -13.93 0.06
N LEU A 78 -7.29 -14.93 -0.33
CA LEU A 78 -7.27 -16.26 0.28
C LEU A 78 -6.26 -16.41 1.43
N GLY A 79 -5.47 -15.39 1.73
CA GLY A 79 -4.44 -15.46 2.77
C GLY A 79 -3.22 -16.33 2.42
N GLU A 80 -3.08 -16.75 1.16
CA GLU A 80 -1.92 -17.52 0.66
C GLU A 80 -0.63 -16.67 0.57
N ARG A 81 -0.73 -15.35 0.72
CA ARG A 81 0.41 -14.43 0.73
C ARG A 81 0.88 -14.21 2.16
N ARG A 82 2.20 -14.29 2.39
CA ARG A 82 2.82 -13.98 3.69
C ARG A 82 2.29 -12.67 4.26
N GLY A 83 1.86 -12.63 5.51
CA GLY A 83 1.24 -11.48 6.18
C GLY A 83 -0.29 -11.40 6.06
N PHE A 84 -0.93 -12.20 5.21
CA PHE A 84 -2.38 -12.21 4.99
C PHE A 84 -3.04 -13.49 5.52
N GLU A 85 -2.30 -14.37 6.20
CA GLU A 85 -2.71 -15.72 6.59
C GLU A 85 -3.93 -15.71 7.52
N ARG A 86 -4.06 -14.67 8.35
CA ARG A 86 -5.21 -14.48 9.25
C ARG A 86 -6.49 -14.02 8.52
N GLY A 87 -6.43 -13.84 7.21
CA GLY A 87 -7.53 -13.31 6.41
C GLY A 87 -7.95 -11.89 6.84
N GLY A 88 -9.20 -11.54 6.53
CA GLY A 88 -9.75 -10.22 6.83
C GLY A 88 -9.30 -9.14 5.84
N PHE A 89 -8.92 -9.53 4.63
CA PHE A 89 -8.60 -8.61 3.53
C PHE A 89 -9.47 -8.91 2.32
N ASP A 90 -9.87 -7.86 1.61
CA ASP A 90 -10.41 -7.97 0.26
C ASP A 90 -9.32 -7.57 -0.72
N ALA A 91 -9.31 -8.21 -1.88
CA ALA A 91 -8.45 -7.83 -2.98
C ALA A 91 -9.11 -8.14 -4.32
N ASP A 92 -8.85 -7.28 -5.28
CA ASP A 92 -9.30 -7.43 -6.66
C ASP A 92 -8.26 -6.90 -7.65
N HIS A 93 -8.52 -7.12 -8.93
CA HIS A 93 -7.74 -6.63 -10.05
C HIS A 93 -8.66 -5.93 -11.05
N ARG A 94 -8.22 -4.80 -11.60
CA ARG A 94 -8.99 -4.03 -12.58
C ARG A 94 -8.09 -3.52 -13.70
N ALA A 95 -8.67 -3.32 -14.88
CA ALA A 95 -7.96 -2.68 -15.99
C ALA A 95 -7.86 -1.17 -15.75
N ASP A 96 -6.67 -0.60 -15.95
CA ASP A 96 -6.39 0.83 -15.83
C ASP A 96 -5.25 1.20 -16.79
N GLY A 97 -5.50 2.13 -17.72
CA GLY A 97 -4.46 2.67 -18.61
C GLY A 97 -3.70 1.63 -19.44
N GLY A 98 -4.32 0.49 -19.79
CA GLY A 98 -3.66 -0.60 -20.52
C GLY A 98 -2.87 -1.59 -19.64
N GLU A 99 -2.87 -1.39 -18.32
CA GLU A 99 -2.32 -2.33 -17.34
C GLU A 99 -3.42 -2.89 -16.43
N TRP A 100 -3.05 -3.88 -15.62
CA TRP A 100 -3.89 -4.47 -14.60
C TRP A 100 -3.39 -4.07 -13.22
N VAL A 101 -4.22 -3.32 -12.51
CA VAL A 101 -3.94 -2.84 -11.16
C VAL A 101 -4.54 -3.80 -10.16
N VAL A 102 -3.78 -4.15 -9.13
CA VAL A 102 -4.24 -4.92 -7.97
C VAL A 102 -4.60 -3.94 -6.88
N VAL A 103 -5.84 -3.99 -6.41
CA VAL A 103 -6.33 -3.18 -5.30
C VAL A 103 -6.65 -4.09 -4.12
N ALA A 104 -6.36 -3.63 -2.90
CA ALA A 104 -6.66 -4.37 -1.69
C ALA A 104 -7.10 -3.44 -0.55
N ARG A 105 -7.82 -4.01 0.42
CA ARG A 105 -8.23 -3.31 1.65
C ARG A 105 -8.30 -4.28 2.83
N ARG A 106 -8.22 -3.75 4.05
CA ARG A 106 -8.71 -4.46 5.23
C ARG A 106 -10.24 -4.53 5.16
N ARG A 107 -10.81 -5.71 5.42
CA ARG A 107 -12.27 -5.86 5.56
C ARG A 107 -12.71 -5.03 6.77
N PRO A 108 -13.78 -4.23 6.64
CA PRO A 108 -14.33 -3.53 7.78
C PRO A 108 -14.73 -4.54 8.84
N ARG A 109 -14.33 -4.29 10.09
CA ARG A 109 -14.84 -5.06 11.22
C ARG A 109 -16.32 -4.75 11.32
N ARG A 110 -17.19 -5.73 11.06
CA ARG A 110 -18.62 -5.59 11.32
C ARG A 110 -18.72 -5.23 12.81
N ALA A 111 -19.28 -4.06 13.13
CA ALA A 111 -19.66 -3.79 14.51
C ALA A 111 -20.59 -4.94 14.92
N ALA A 112 -20.34 -5.57 16.06
CA ALA A 112 -21.34 -6.44 16.65
C ALA A 112 -22.61 -5.60 16.74
N ALA A 113 -23.70 -6.07 16.15
CA ALA A 113 -25.00 -5.48 16.45
C ALA A 113 -25.11 -5.60 17.98
N THR A 114 -25.03 -4.47 18.67
CA THR A 114 -25.63 -4.39 19.99
C THR A 114 -27.08 -4.75 19.74
N ASP A 115 -27.46 -5.98 20.11
CA ASP A 115 -28.83 -6.35 20.41
C ASP A 115 -29.27 -5.41 21.53
N GLY A 116 -29.60 -4.18 21.13
CA GLY A 116 -30.36 -3.24 21.92
C GLY A 116 -31.75 -3.84 22.00
N MET A 117 -31.91 -4.73 22.97
CA MET A 117 -33.20 -5.11 23.51
C MET A 117 -33.94 -3.80 23.80
N GLU A 118 -34.86 -3.46 22.90
CA GLU A 118 -35.82 -2.38 23.08
C GLU A 118 -36.59 -2.71 24.37
N PRO A 119 -36.53 -1.88 25.42
CA PRO A 119 -37.33 -2.14 26.60
C PRO A 119 -38.80 -2.04 26.21
N LEU A 120 -39.48 -3.18 26.27
CA LEU A 120 -40.94 -3.21 26.29
C LEU A 120 -41.37 -2.72 27.68
N PHE A 121 -41.97 -1.53 27.69
CA PHE A 121 -42.63 -0.81 28.79
C PHE A 121 -41.72 0.00 29.74
#